data_AF-A0A369QFP4-F1
#
_entry.id   AF-A0A369QFP4-F1
#
_cell.length_a   1.000
_cell.length_b   1.000
_cell.length_c   1.000
_cell.angle_alpha   90.00
_cell.angle_beta   90.00
_cell.angle_gamma   90.00
#
_symmetry.space_group_name_H-M   'P 1'
#
loop_
_entity.id
_entity.type
_entity.pdbx_description
1 polymer ?
#
loop_
_entity_poly.entity_id
_entity_poly.type
_entity_poly.pdbx_seq_one_letter_code
_entity_poly.pdbx_strand_id
1 'polypeptide(L)'
;MKPNDENAKLPTSERPFRVLIISGSDRRQYNCPGVDSKSRTLMLQMADLLPAEWEIDYEDLGNVYGRARIQSCNACVSTSMALCVWPCNCYEKNSSSEPDLLWDLDMYARLDMADAWAIIGPINWYGPTSNLKLLFDRLVCMNGGNPDENTIAHKDPEKAMALEHTEQWEQMSQNHLEGRTAGFFCYGDEGSDEMDASGRPKLLRHKQYFDPETEPFENERDAYAPLVWQCRYGGVEVPDALWTHCTTGKGQKYSDNQAEHMVQEAPFMTAFKSWVQEFTLFVAEKGKVSPNKYRAYGYERPQNLYKELKTGIREWRLRFGLEPQNSSPQIQKDLGLNKDVTTSPHKSEGEKLRE
;
A
#
# COMPACT_ATOMS: atom_id res chain seq x y z
N MET A 1 24.55 4.63 5.89
CA MET A 1 24.67 4.83 7.35
C MET A 1 23.45 4.21 8.02
N LYS A 2 23.46 3.95 9.34
CA LYS A 2 22.25 3.44 10.00
C LYS A 2 21.16 4.53 9.97
N PRO A 3 19.90 4.19 9.64
CA PRO A 3 18.82 5.16 9.68
C PRO A 3 18.59 5.65 11.11
N ASN A 4 18.41 6.96 11.29
CA ASN A 4 18.10 7.60 12.57
C ASN A 4 16.88 8.52 12.42
N ASP A 5 15.74 8.11 12.96
CA ASP A 5 14.47 8.85 12.85
C ASP A 5 14.54 10.25 13.47
N GLU A 6 15.45 10.49 14.42
CA GLU A 6 15.65 11.82 15.00
C GLU A 6 16.14 12.86 13.97
N ASN A 7 16.77 12.41 12.87
CA ASN A 7 17.19 13.30 11.79
C ASN A 7 16.00 13.94 11.07
N ALA A 8 14.78 13.39 11.20
CA ALA A 8 13.57 14.00 10.65
C ALA A 8 13.16 15.30 11.36
N LYS A 9 13.77 15.62 12.51
CA LYS A 9 13.63 16.89 13.24
C LYS A 9 14.55 18.00 12.69
N LEU A 10 15.59 17.63 11.95
CA LEU A 10 16.55 18.58 11.38
C LEU A 10 15.97 19.28 10.14
N PRO A 11 16.43 20.51 9.82
CA PRO A 11 16.13 21.14 8.54
C PRO A 11 16.53 20.24 7.36
N THR A 12 15.78 20.30 6.26
CA THR A 12 16.03 19.49 5.03
C THR A 12 17.48 19.61 4.54
N SER A 13 18.10 20.79 4.68
CA SER A 13 19.50 21.03 4.31
C SER A 13 20.53 20.29 5.18
N GLU A 14 20.18 19.96 6.42
CA GLU A 14 21.10 19.45 7.44
C GLU A 14 20.97 17.93 7.68
N ARG A 15 19.77 17.34 7.46
CA ARG A 15 19.60 15.88 7.56
C ARG A 15 20.25 15.15 6.39
N PRO A 16 20.69 13.88 6.54
CA PRO A 16 21.08 13.04 5.41
C PRO A 16 19.90 12.78 4.45
N PHE A 17 20.22 12.32 3.23
CA PHE A 17 19.21 11.70 2.37
C PHE A 17 18.66 10.45 3.05
N ARG A 18 17.37 10.18 2.86
CA ARG A 18 16.74 8.97 3.37
C ARG A 18 15.97 8.25 2.27
N VAL A 19 16.27 6.96 2.09
CA VAL A 19 15.57 6.08 1.15
C VAL A 19 14.90 4.96 1.93
N LEU A 20 13.63 4.69 1.62
CA LEU A 20 12.90 3.52 2.13
C LEU A 20 12.79 2.47 1.02
N ILE A 21 13.38 1.29 1.23
CA ILE A 21 13.29 0.16 0.30
C ILE A 21 12.25 -0.84 0.81
N ILE A 22 11.27 -1.20 -0.02
CA ILE A 22 10.19 -2.11 0.35
C ILE A 22 10.29 -3.39 -0.47
N SER A 23 10.45 -4.52 0.22
CA SER A 23 10.26 -5.83 -0.38
C SER A 23 8.76 -6.17 -0.36
N GLY A 24 8.17 -6.21 -1.55
CA GLY A 24 6.74 -6.44 -1.77
C GLY A 24 6.38 -7.89 -2.05
N SER A 25 7.21 -8.90 -1.73
CA SER A 25 6.81 -10.30 -1.90
C SER A 25 6.11 -10.85 -0.66
N ASP A 26 5.01 -11.59 -0.82
CA ASP A 26 4.30 -12.24 0.29
C ASP A 26 5.10 -13.40 0.93
N ARG A 27 6.20 -13.83 0.32
CA ARG A 27 6.94 -15.05 0.65
C ARG A 27 8.00 -14.83 1.73
N ARG A 28 8.08 -15.76 2.70
CA ARG A 28 9.11 -15.80 3.76
C ARG A 28 9.56 -17.24 4.02
N GLN A 29 10.83 -17.40 4.39
CA GLN A 29 11.42 -18.70 4.74
C GLN A 29 10.69 -19.42 5.89
N TYR A 30 10.30 -18.69 6.94
CA TYR A 30 9.68 -19.25 8.15
C TYR A 30 8.15 -19.24 8.07
N ASN A 31 7.60 -19.57 6.91
CA ASN A 31 6.17 -19.73 6.69
C ASN A 31 5.91 -20.82 5.64
N CYS A 32 4.66 -21.03 5.23
CA CYS A 32 4.21 -22.08 4.31
C CYS A 32 5.13 -22.32 3.09
N PRO A 33 5.66 -21.30 2.38
CA PRO A 33 6.52 -21.53 1.21
C PRO A 33 7.90 -22.12 1.51
N GLY A 34 8.41 -22.03 2.74
CA GLY A 34 9.68 -22.65 3.15
C GLY A 34 10.98 -22.05 2.59
N VAL A 35 10.91 -21.01 1.75
CA VAL A 35 12.07 -20.33 1.13
C VAL A 35 11.89 -18.81 1.13
N ASP A 36 13.00 -18.06 1.18
CA ASP A 36 12.97 -16.59 1.20
C ASP A 36 12.67 -15.99 -0.17
N SER A 37 12.13 -14.77 -0.23
CA SER A 37 11.73 -14.13 -1.49
C SER A 37 12.90 -13.56 -2.29
N LYS A 38 12.78 -13.60 -3.63
CA LYS A 38 13.67 -12.88 -4.56
C LYS A 38 13.71 -11.38 -4.26
N SER A 39 12.53 -10.79 -4.03
CA SER A 39 12.36 -9.38 -3.67
C SER A 39 13.17 -8.99 -2.43
N ARG A 40 13.21 -9.82 -1.37
CA ARG A 40 14.04 -9.54 -0.19
C ARG A 40 15.52 -9.57 -0.53
N THR A 41 15.97 -10.55 -1.31
CA THR A 41 17.37 -10.61 -1.78
C THR A 41 17.75 -9.34 -2.53
N LEU A 42 16.89 -8.89 -3.45
CA LEU A 42 17.11 -7.66 -4.21
C LEU A 42 17.08 -6.41 -3.31
N MET A 43 16.15 -6.31 -2.37
CA MET A 43 16.10 -5.22 -1.38
C MET A 43 17.41 -5.09 -0.60
N LEU A 44 17.94 -6.21 -0.09
CA LEU A 44 19.21 -6.21 0.64
C LEU A 44 20.39 -5.83 -0.26
N GLN A 45 20.42 -6.31 -1.51
CA GLN A 45 21.45 -5.91 -2.47
C GLN A 45 21.37 -4.43 -2.83
N MET A 46 20.17 -3.87 -3.02
CA MET A 46 20.02 -2.43 -3.25
C MET A 46 20.54 -1.63 -2.06
N ALA A 47 20.25 -2.07 -0.83
CA ALA A 47 20.74 -1.40 0.37
C ALA A 47 22.27 -1.32 0.42
N ASP A 48 22.97 -2.36 -0.07
CA ASP A 48 24.43 -2.39 -0.17
C ASP A 48 24.99 -1.53 -1.33
N LEU A 49 24.17 -1.28 -2.37
CA LEU A 49 24.57 -0.52 -3.57
C LEU A 49 24.31 0.98 -3.46
N LEU A 50 23.39 1.41 -2.58
CA LEU A 50 23.11 2.83 -2.38
C LEU A 50 24.27 3.55 -1.65
N PRO A 51 24.39 4.88 -1.81
CA PRO A 51 25.46 5.66 -1.19
C PRO A 51 25.53 5.49 0.33
N ALA A 52 26.73 5.26 0.87
CA ALA A 52 26.94 4.93 2.27
C ALA A 52 26.64 6.09 3.23
N GLU A 53 26.59 7.32 2.74
CA GLU A 53 26.21 8.53 3.45
C GLU A 53 24.70 8.76 3.49
N TRP A 54 23.90 7.95 2.80
CA TRP A 54 22.44 7.97 2.89
C TRP A 54 21.95 7.11 4.05
N GLU A 55 20.83 7.51 4.64
CA GLU A 55 20.04 6.67 5.54
C GLU A 55 19.22 5.70 4.71
N ILE A 56 19.62 4.43 4.79
CA ILE A 56 18.92 3.35 4.10
C ILE A 56 18.02 2.65 5.11
N ASP A 57 16.73 2.91 4.97
CA ASP A 57 15.66 2.24 5.70
C ASP A 57 15.06 1.17 4.79
N TYR A 58 14.67 0.01 5.32
CA TYR A 58 14.04 -1.03 4.52
C TYR A 58 13.04 -1.87 5.31
N GLU A 59 12.05 -2.43 4.61
CA GLU A 59 11.04 -3.32 5.20
C GLU A 59 10.65 -4.45 4.26
N ASP A 60 10.47 -5.64 4.82
CA ASP A 60 9.90 -6.80 4.13
C ASP A 60 8.43 -7.00 4.56
N LEU A 61 7.52 -6.82 3.61
CA LEU A 61 6.07 -6.98 3.81
C LEU A 61 5.61 -8.44 3.75
N GLY A 62 6.52 -9.41 3.60
CA GLY A 62 6.21 -10.81 3.49
C GLY A 62 5.50 -11.40 4.72
N ASN A 63 4.73 -12.46 4.50
CA ASN A 63 3.92 -13.09 5.53
C ASN A 63 4.80 -13.88 6.52
N VAL A 64 4.89 -13.41 7.76
CA VAL A 64 5.59 -14.09 8.86
C VAL A 64 4.56 -14.69 9.81
N TYR A 65 4.72 -15.97 10.15
CA TYR A 65 3.85 -16.64 11.11
C TYR A 65 3.85 -15.91 12.46
N GLY A 66 2.67 -15.62 13.01
CA GLY A 66 2.50 -14.94 14.30
C GLY A 66 2.75 -13.42 14.27
N ARG A 67 3.13 -12.83 13.13
CA ARG A 67 3.20 -11.38 12.94
C ARG A 67 1.81 -10.83 12.61
N ALA A 68 1.52 -9.59 13.02
CA ALA A 68 0.32 -8.88 12.58
C ALA A 68 0.23 -8.86 11.05
N ARG A 69 -1.00 -8.88 10.53
CA ARG A 69 -1.27 -8.68 9.11
C ARG A 69 -1.43 -7.19 8.84
N ILE A 70 -1.26 -6.78 7.57
CA ILE A 70 -1.75 -5.46 7.16
C ILE A 70 -3.27 -5.56 7.10
N GLN A 71 -3.95 -4.75 7.91
CA GLN A 71 -5.41 -4.69 7.88
C GLN A 71 -5.88 -3.94 6.62
N SER A 72 -7.04 -4.32 6.08
CA SER A 72 -7.61 -3.72 4.87
C SER A 72 -8.07 -2.28 5.09
N CYS A 73 -8.18 -1.48 4.03
CA CYS A 73 -8.80 -0.17 4.14
C CYS A 73 -10.31 -0.29 4.39
N ASN A 74 -10.85 0.49 5.33
CA ASN A 74 -12.30 0.58 5.60
C ASN A 74 -13.05 1.48 4.59
N ALA A 75 -12.39 1.90 3.51
CA ALA A 75 -12.97 2.72 2.44
C ALA A 75 -13.65 4.02 2.92
N CYS A 76 -13.09 4.69 3.94
CA CYS A 76 -13.63 5.95 4.47
C CYS A 76 -13.83 7.02 3.38
N VAL A 77 -12.92 7.08 2.41
CA VAL A 77 -13.00 8.01 1.26
C VAL A 77 -14.28 7.84 0.44
N SER A 78 -14.85 6.63 0.39
CA SER A 78 -16.08 6.36 -0.36
C SER A 78 -17.33 6.95 0.31
N THR A 79 -17.21 7.45 1.54
CA THR A 79 -18.22 8.30 2.18
C THR A 79 -17.90 9.78 1.97
N SER A 80 -16.64 10.17 2.22
CA SER A 80 -16.15 11.55 2.09
C SER A 80 -14.62 11.55 2.20
N MET A 81 -13.90 12.36 1.41
CA MET A 81 -12.45 12.47 1.59
C MET A 81 -12.09 13.03 2.99
N ALA A 82 -12.94 13.88 3.56
CA ALA A 82 -12.78 14.40 4.90
C ALA A 82 -12.88 13.32 6.01
N LEU A 83 -13.45 12.14 5.71
CA LEU A 83 -13.51 11.00 6.63
C LEU A 83 -12.24 10.14 6.56
N CYS A 84 -11.49 10.23 5.46
CA CYS A 84 -10.23 9.53 5.24
C CYS A 84 -9.08 10.30 5.92
N VAL A 85 -8.80 10.00 7.19
CA VAL A 85 -7.81 10.75 7.99
C VAL A 85 -6.37 10.42 7.58
N TRP A 86 -5.48 11.42 7.60
CA TRP A 86 -4.03 11.28 7.45
C TRP A 86 -3.30 11.60 8.76
N PRO A 87 -2.41 10.72 9.26
CA PRO A 87 -2.29 9.30 8.92
C PRO A 87 -3.58 8.51 9.21
N CYS A 88 -3.76 7.34 8.59
CA CYS A 88 -5.03 6.60 8.72
C CYS A 88 -5.31 6.12 10.15
N ASN A 89 -6.38 6.65 10.74
CA ASN A 89 -6.82 6.35 12.10
C ASN A 89 -7.84 5.18 12.21
N CYS A 90 -7.96 4.31 11.20
CA CYS A 90 -8.86 3.14 11.31
C CYS A 90 -8.31 2.03 12.22
N TYR A 91 -6.99 1.99 12.42
CA TYR A 91 -6.33 1.02 13.30
C TYR A 91 -5.32 1.76 14.19
N GLU A 92 -4.66 1.04 15.09
CA GLU A 92 -3.63 1.58 15.98
C GLU A 92 -2.49 0.60 16.19
N LYS A 93 -1.38 1.18 16.65
CA LYS A 93 -0.19 0.46 17.07
C LYS A 93 -0.49 -0.44 18.27
N ASN A 94 -0.02 -1.68 18.22
CA ASN A 94 -0.14 -2.67 19.28
C ASN A 94 -1.59 -3.01 19.70
N SER A 95 -2.58 -2.85 18.81
CA SER A 95 -3.96 -3.25 19.11
C SER A 95 -4.05 -4.76 19.36
N SER A 96 -4.65 -5.17 20.46
CA SER A 96 -4.92 -6.59 20.74
C SER A 96 -6.16 -7.11 20.02
N SER A 97 -7.13 -6.24 19.74
CA SER A 97 -8.39 -6.60 19.07
C SER A 97 -8.27 -6.58 17.56
N GLU A 98 -7.51 -5.62 17.02
CA GLU A 98 -7.29 -5.46 15.58
C GLU A 98 -5.80 -5.23 15.28
N PRO A 99 -4.92 -6.23 15.48
CA PRO A 99 -3.48 -6.07 15.20
C PRO A 99 -3.24 -5.60 13.77
N ASP A 100 -2.47 -4.52 13.58
CA ASP A 100 -2.20 -3.93 12.27
C ASP A 100 -0.70 -3.70 12.04
N LEU A 101 -0.17 -4.37 11.02
CA LEU A 101 1.26 -4.35 10.73
C LEU A 101 1.78 -2.96 10.36
N LEU A 102 0.99 -2.15 9.66
CA LEU A 102 1.48 -0.83 9.20
C LEU A 102 1.73 0.11 10.38
N TRP A 103 0.85 0.08 11.39
CA TRP A 103 1.04 0.85 12.62
C TRP A 103 2.16 0.27 13.49
N ASP A 104 2.25 -1.05 13.61
CA ASP A 104 3.32 -1.72 14.37
C ASP A 104 4.72 -1.40 13.80
N LEU A 105 4.81 -1.14 12.49
CA LEU A 105 6.05 -0.77 11.80
C LEU A 105 6.28 0.74 11.64
N ASP A 106 5.39 1.58 12.18
CA ASP A 106 5.43 3.04 11.97
C ASP A 106 5.49 3.44 10.47
N MET A 107 4.83 2.67 9.60
CA MET A 107 5.02 2.77 8.16
C MET A 107 4.65 4.14 7.58
N TYR A 108 3.60 4.78 8.09
CA TYR A 108 3.23 6.15 7.67
C TYR A 108 4.36 7.15 7.95
N ALA A 109 4.99 7.06 9.12
CA ALA A 109 6.10 7.93 9.49
C ALA A 109 7.35 7.64 8.64
N ARG A 110 7.65 6.37 8.37
CA ARG A 110 8.80 5.98 7.53
C ARG A 110 8.65 6.45 6.08
N LEU A 111 7.45 6.36 5.52
CA LEU A 111 7.12 6.91 4.20
C LEU A 111 7.23 8.43 4.16
N ASP A 112 6.76 9.11 5.21
CA ASP A 112 6.91 10.56 5.38
C ASP A 112 8.38 10.98 5.52
N MET A 113 9.20 10.29 6.30
CA MET A 113 10.61 10.68 6.50
C MET A 113 11.50 10.48 5.27
N ALA A 114 11.13 9.57 4.37
CA ALA A 114 11.94 9.25 3.19
C ALA A 114 11.83 10.33 2.10
N ASP A 115 12.96 10.63 1.45
CA ASP A 115 13.04 11.42 0.22
C ASP A 115 12.55 10.61 -0.99
N ALA A 116 12.84 9.31 -0.96
CA ALA A 116 12.46 8.40 -2.02
C ALA A 116 12.10 6.99 -1.51
N TRP A 117 11.20 6.33 -2.24
CA TRP A 117 10.79 4.95 -1.99
C TRP A 117 11.26 4.05 -3.14
N ALA A 118 11.83 2.91 -2.82
CA ALA A 118 12.19 1.89 -3.79
C ALA A 118 11.37 0.62 -3.53
N ILE A 119 10.42 0.31 -4.40
CA ILE A 119 9.49 -0.81 -4.23
C ILE A 119 9.88 -1.94 -5.18
N ILE A 120 10.20 -3.10 -4.61
CA ILE A 120 10.68 -4.27 -5.36
C ILE A 120 9.70 -5.41 -5.11
N GLY A 121 9.09 -6.01 -6.15
CA GLY A 121 8.09 -7.06 -5.92
C GLY A 121 7.78 -7.93 -7.15
N PRO A 122 7.23 -9.12 -6.93
CA PRO A 122 6.78 -9.98 -8.04
C PRO A 122 5.45 -9.49 -8.62
N ILE A 123 5.14 -9.94 -9.84
CA ILE A 123 3.79 -9.91 -10.40
C ILE A 123 3.08 -11.20 -9.96
N ASN A 124 1.95 -11.05 -9.26
CA ASN A 124 1.04 -12.13 -8.91
C ASN A 124 -0.23 -11.97 -9.75
N TRP A 125 -0.42 -12.82 -10.76
CA TRP A 125 -1.64 -12.86 -11.59
C TRP A 125 -2.04 -11.47 -12.14
N TYR A 126 -1.16 -10.85 -12.92
CA TYR A 126 -1.40 -9.54 -13.55
C TYR A 126 -1.58 -8.37 -12.55
N GLY A 127 -1.10 -8.51 -11.31
CA GLY A 127 -1.14 -7.46 -10.31
C GLY A 127 0.00 -7.52 -9.31
N PRO A 128 0.10 -6.52 -8.41
CA PRO A 128 1.02 -6.59 -7.27
C PRO A 128 0.57 -7.66 -6.28
N THR A 129 1.45 -7.99 -5.33
CA THR A 129 1.10 -8.89 -4.22
C THR A 129 0.04 -8.29 -3.31
N SER A 130 -0.63 -9.15 -2.55
CA SER A 130 -1.73 -8.73 -1.68
C SER A 130 -1.24 -7.78 -0.58
N ASN A 131 -0.09 -8.05 0.05
CA ASN A 131 0.43 -7.17 1.11
C ASN A 131 0.88 -5.82 0.54
N LEU A 132 1.50 -5.79 -0.64
CA LEU A 132 1.86 -4.53 -1.29
C LEU A 132 0.62 -3.72 -1.68
N LYS A 133 -0.41 -4.38 -2.21
CA LYS A 133 -1.68 -3.72 -2.52
C LYS A 133 -2.38 -3.16 -1.27
N LEU A 134 -2.34 -3.90 -0.16
CA LEU A 134 -2.89 -3.45 1.12
C LEU A 134 -2.17 -2.22 1.67
N LEU A 135 -0.83 -2.14 1.54
CA LEU A 135 -0.08 -0.93 1.88
C LEU A 135 -0.66 0.29 1.13
N PHE A 136 -0.82 0.17 -0.19
CA PHE A 136 -1.31 1.26 -1.02
C PHE A 136 -2.80 1.58 -0.78
N ASP A 137 -3.64 0.58 -0.52
CA ASP A 137 -5.05 0.80 -0.12
C ASP A 137 -5.18 1.58 1.19
N ARG A 138 -4.22 1.38 2.09
CA ARG A 138 -4.13 2.11 3.37
C ARG A 138 -3.52 3.51 3.19
N LEU A 139 -2.78 3.75 2.12
CA LEU A 139 -2.20 5.04 1.74
C LEU A 139 -3.12 5.95 0.93
N VAL A 140 -4.37 5.57 0.67
CA VAL A 140 -5.35 6.49 0.03
C VAL A 140 -5.45 7.83 0.76
N CYS A 141 -5.29 7.82 2.09
CA CYS A 141 -5.27 9.03 2.92
C CYS A 141 -4.14 10.03 2.59
N MET A 142 -3.05 9.60 1.95
CA MET A 142 -1.96 10.52 1.57
C MET A 142 -2.39 11.51 0.46
N ASN A 143 -3.46 11.18 -0.27
CA ASN A 143 -3.96 11.92 -1.43
C ASN A 143 -5.12 12.85 -1.02
N GLY A 144 -4.87 13.83 -0.16
CA GLY A 144 -5.89 14.79 0.29
C GLY A 144 -6.69 14.36 1.51
N GLY A 145 -6.26 13.34 2.25
CA GLY A 145 -6.94 12.91 3.47
C GLY A 145 -6.95 13.98 4.56
N ASN A 146 -7.90 13.90 5.49
CA ASN A 146 -8.08 14.88 6.56
C ASN A 146 -6.93 14.82 7.59
N PRO A 147 -6.12 15.88 7.75
CA PRO A 147 -5.02 15.88 8.70
C PRO A 147 -5.44 16.12 10.15
N ASP A 148 -6.70 16.48 10.42
CA ASP A 148 -7.20 16.75 11.77
C ASP A 148 -8.58 16.12 12.00
N GLU A 149 -8.60 14.95 12.64
CA GLU A 149 -9.83 14.21 12.94
C GLU A 149 -10.81 14.95 13.88
N ASN A 150 -10.39 16.02 14.56
CA ASN A 150 -11.27 16.79 15.43
C ASN A 150 -12.31 17.58 14.64
N THR A 151 -12.00 17.96 13.40
CA THR A 151 -12.91 18.66 12.50
C THR A 151 -14.18 17.86 12.19
N ILE A 152 -14.09 16.54 12.28
CA ILE A 152 -15.21 15.62 12.04
C ILE A 152 -15.69 14.92 13.31
N ALA A 153 -15.28 15.39 14.50
CA ALA A 153 -15.60 14.76 15.78
C ALA A 153 -15.37 13.24 15.84
N HIS A 154 -14.32 12.77 15.16
CA HIS A 154 -13.89 11.38 15.04
C HIS A 154 -14.93 10.42 14.45
N LYS A 155 -14.69 10.01 13.20
CA LYS A 155 -15.49 9.02 12.46
C LYS A 155 -16.99 9.34 12.38
N ASP A 156 -17.37 10.62 12.46
CA ASP A 156 -18.74 11.08 12.25
C ASP A 156 -18.95 11.38 10.75
N PRO A 157 -19.68 10.54 10.00
CA PRO A 157 -19.77 10.65 8.55
C PRO A 157 -20.55 11.90 8.12
N GLU A 158 -21.58 12.31 8.87
CA GLU A 158 -22.35 13.51 8.52
C GLU A 158 -21.49 14.78 8.64
N LYS A 159 -20.63 14.86 9.66
CA LYS A 159 -19.70 15.98 9.79
C LYS A 159 -18.62 15.97 8.72
N ALA A 160 -18.12 14.79 8.35
CA ALA A 160 -17.14 14.68 7.26
C ALA A 160 -17.75 15.13 5.92
N MET A 161 -18.92 14.62 5.55
CA MET A 161 -19.63 15.05 4.34
C MET A 161 -19.91 16.55 4.35
N ALA A 162 -20.29 17.13 5.49
CA ALA A 162 -20.49 18.57 5.61
C ALA A 162 -19.17 19.37 5.45
N LEU A 163 -18.08 18.91 6.06
CA LEU A 163 -16.78 19.57 6.00
C LEU A 163 -16.25 19.64 4.55
N GLU A 164 -16.44 18.58 3.76
CA GLU A 164 -15.97 18.50 2.38
C GLU A 164 -16.56 19.59 1.45
N HIS A 165 -17.65 20.25 1.87
CA HIS A 165 -18.27 21.37 1.17
C HIS A 165 -17.89 22.76 1.72
N THR A 166 -16.80 22.89 2.48
CA THR A 166 -16.38 24.15 3.11
C THR A 166 -15.06 24.67 2.57
N GLU A 167 -14.86 25.99 2.62
CA GLU A 167 -13.55 26.62 2.34
C GLU A 167 -12.45 26.12 3.28
N GLN A 168 -12.81 25.73 4.51
CA GLN A 168 -11.87 25.13 5.47
C GLN A 168 -11.27 23.84 4.89
N TRP A 169 -12.09 23.01 4.23
CA TRP A 169 -11.61 21.77 3.62
C TRP A 169 -10.63 22.03 2.47
N GLU A 170 -10.93 22.99 1.61
CA GLU A 170 -10.03 23.40 0.51
C GLU A 170 -8.64 23.82 1.02
N GLN A 171 -8.56 24.39 2.22
CA GLN A 171 -7.30 24.79 2.84
C GLN A 171 -6.56 23.63 3.54
N MET A 172 -7.30 22.63 4.03
CA MET A 172 -6.75 21.51 4.81
C MET A 172 -6.36 20.30 3.95
N SER A 173 -7.12 20.02 2.91
CA SER A 173 -6.89 18.89 2.01
C SER A 173 -5.65 19.12 1.16
N GLN A 174 -4.61 18.35 1.44
CA GLN A 174 -3.31 18.47 0.76
C GLN A 174 -2.79 17.08 0.42
N ASN A 175 -1.99 16.99 -0.64
CA ASN A 175 -1.18 15.81 -0.89
C ASN A 175 -0.07 15.74 0.15
N HIS A 176 -0.12 14.75 1.03
CA HIS A 176 0.70 14.75 2.23
C HIS A 176 2.15 14.31 1.99
N LEU A 177 2.35 13.55 0.91
CA LEU A 177 3.64 12.98 0.56
C LEU A 177 4.23 13.55 -0.73
N GLU A 178 3.65 14.65 -1.22
CA GLU A 178 4.04 15.32 -2.46
C GLU A 178 5.53 15.64 -2.52
N GLY A 179 6.09 15.57 -3.73
CA GLY A 179 7.49 15.85 -4.01
C GLY A 179 8.44 14.71 -3.68
N ARG A 180 8.00 13.60 -3.07
CA ARG A 180 8.81 12.38 -2.93
C ARG A 180 8.97 11.67 -4.26
N THR A 181 10.05 10.91 -4.40
CA THR A 181 10.26 10.03 -5.57
C THR A 181 9.88 8.60 -5.21
N ALA A 182 9.25 7.86 -6.13
CA ALA A 182 9.16 6.41 -6.01
C ALA A 182 9.67 5.72 -7.27
N GLY A 183 10.35 4.58 -7.08
CA GLY A 183 10.76 3.66 -8.12
C GLY A 183 10.13 2.29 -7.89
N PHE A 184 9.79 1.60 -8.97
CA PHE A 184 9.17 0.28 -8.97
C PHE A 184 9.99 -0.69 -9.83
N PHE A 185 10.56 -1.70 -9.19
CA PHE A 185 11.19 -2.83 -9.86
C PHE A 185 10.30 -4.05 -9.70
N CYS A 186 9.50 -4.36 -10.72
CA CYS A 186 8.65 -5.54 -10.72
C CYS A 186 9.29 -6.67 -11.53
N TYR A 187 8.94 -7.91 -11.21
CA TYR A 187 9.46 -9.07 -11.93
C TYR A 187 8.43 -10.20 -12.03
N GLY A 188 8.51 -10.97 -13.10
CA GLY A 188 7.65 -12.13 -13.35
C GLY A 188 8.44 -13.31 -13.92
N ASP A 189 7.77 -14.45 -14.07
CA ASP A 189 8.32 -15.67 -14.69
C ASP A 189 7.57 -16.10 -15.95
N GLU A 190 6.60 -15.29 -16.40
CA GLU A 190 5.78 -15.51 -17.59
C GLU A 190 5.09 -16.90 -17.60
N GLY A 191 4.58 -17.32 -16.44
CA GLY A 191 3.93 -18.62 -16.30
C GLY A 191 4.91 -19.78 -16.27
N SER A 192 6.19 -19.52 -15.95
CA SER A 192 7.20 -20.55 -15.72
C SER A 192 7.32 -21.49 -16.93
N ASP A 193 7.17 -22.81 -16.74
CA ASP A 193 7.14 -23.79 -17.84
C ASP A 193 5.72 -24.22 -18.21
N GLU A 194 4.69 -23.46 -17.85
CA GLU A 194 3.30 -23.83 -18.07
C GLU A 194 2.78 -23.45 -19.46
N MET A 195 3.51 -22.62 -20.22
CA MET A 195 3.07 -22.12 -21.52
C MET A 195 3.41 -23.08 -22.67
N ASP A 196 2.46 -23.31 -23.57
CA ASP A 196 2.64 -24.07 -24.80
C ASP A 196 3.19 -23.20 -25.95
N ALA A 197 3.46 -23.81 -27.11
CA ALA A 197 4.03 -23.12 -28.27
C ALA A 197 3.10 -22.04 -28.87
N SER A 198 1.82 -22.02 -28.49
CA SER A 198 0.85 -20.99 -28.89
C SER A 198 0.74 -19.85 -27.88
N GLY A 199 1.57 -19.84 -26.84
CA GLY A 199 1.48 -18.87 -25.75
C GLY A 199 0.31 -19.11 -24.80
N ARG A 200 -0.24 -20.34 -24.72
CA ARG A 200 -1.38 -20.66 -23.86
C ARG A 200 -0.99 -21.63 -22.75
N PRO A 201 -1.63 -21.60 -21.57
CA PRO A 201 -1.34 -22.59 -20.53
C PRO A 201 -1.61 -24.02 -21.01
N LYS A 202 -0.62 -24.92 -20.85
CA LYS A 202 -0.65 -26.33 -21.29
C LYS A 202 -1.85 -27.10 -20.73
N LEU A 203 -2.24 -26.81 -19.49
CA LEU A 203 -3.34 -27.49 -18.79
C LEU A 203 -4.73 -26.95 -19.13
N LEU A 204 -4.81 -25.79 -19.81
CA LEU A 204 -6.09 -25.15 -20.10
C LEU A 204 -6.89 -25.98 -21.11
N ARG A 205 -8.08 -26.44 -20.70
CA ARG A 205 -8.99 -27.22 -21.57
C ARG A 205 -9.76 -26.34 -22.56
N HIS A 206 -10.24 -25.19 -22.10
CA HIS A 206 -11.02 -24.25 -22.90
C HIS A 206 -10.15 -23.10 -23.40
N LYS A 207 -9.20 -23.42 -24.30
CA LYS A 207 -8.18 -22.48 -24.81
C LYS A 207 -8.75 -21.23 -25.46
N GLN A 208 -9.99 -21.26 -25.95
CA GLN A 208 -10.64 -20.12 -26.58
C GLN A 208 -10.91 -18.93 -25.64
N TYR A 209 -10.85 -19.15 -24.32
CA TYR A 209 -10.97 -18.06 -23.33
C TYR A 209 -9.63 -17.43 -22.94
N PHE A 210 -8.52 -17.95 -23.47
CA PHE A 210 -7.19 -17.38 -23.27
C PHE A 210 -6.62 -17.04 -24.65
N ASP A 211 -6.73 -15.77 -25.03
CA ASP A 211 -6.12 -15.25 -26.25
C ASP A 211 -4.89 -14.41 -25.88
N PRO A 212 -3.66 -14.91 -26.12
CA PRO A 212 -2.42 -14.23 -25.72
C PRO A 212 -2.28 -12.81 -26.27
N GLU A 213 -2.85 -12.54 -27.44
CA GLU A 213 -2.83 -11.22 -28.08
C GLU A 213 -3.71 -10.19 -27.35
N THR A 214 -4.55 -10.65 -26.43
CA THR A 214 -5.47 -9.82 -25.64
C THR A 214 -5.11 -9.83 -24.15
N GLU A 215 -3.93 -10.34 -23.79
CA GLU A 215 -3.42 -10.20 -22.44
C GLU A 215 -3.34 -8.73 -22.03
N PRO A 216 -3.54 -8.42 -20.73
CA PRO A 216 -3.89 -7.07 -20.29
C PRO A 216 -2.78 -6.04 -20.49
N PHE A 217 -1.52 -6.46 -20.71
CA PHE A 217 -0.36 -5.57 -20.75
C PHE A 217 0.54 -5.83 -21.95
N GLU A 218 0.89 -4.78 -22.69
CA GLU A 218 1.98 -4.84 -23.67
C GLU A 218 3.36 -4.84 -22.97
N ASN A 219 3.43 -4.20 -21.81
CA ASN A 219 4.59 -4.20 -20.93
C ASN A 219 4.14 -4.62 -19.54
N GLU A 220 4.62 -5.77 -19.08
CA GLU A 220 4.28 -6.37 -17.78
C GLU A 220 4.47 -5.44 -16.57
N ARG A 221 5.28 -4.37 -16.70
CA ARG A 221 5.37 -3.36 -15.65
C ARG A 221 4.00 -2.75 -15.30
N ASP A 222 3.08 -2.72 -16.26
CA ASP A 222 1.73 -2.17 -16.12
C ASP A 222 0.85 -2.96 -15.15
N ALA A 223 1.26 -4.17 -14.74
CA ALA A 223 0.69 -4.87 -13.59
C ALA A 223 0.74 -4.02 -12.30
N TYR A 224 1.70 -3.09 -12.21
CA TYR A 224 1.86 -2.16 -11.07
C TYR A 224 1.25 -0.77 -11.33
N ALA A 225 0.63 -0.55 -12.50
CA ALA A 225 0.08 0.74 -12.89
C ALA A 225 -0.87 1.35 -11.83
N PRO A 226 -1.78 0.60 -11.17
CA PRO A 226 -2.64 1.18 -10.14
C PRO A 226 -1.86 1.82 -8.98
N LEU A 227 -0.73 1.23 -8.58
CA LEU A 227 0.12 1.76 -7.49
C LEU A 227 0.89 3.01 -7.95
N VAL A 228 1.46 2.94 -9.16
CA VAL A 228 2.19 4.04 -9.79
C VAL A 228 1.29 5.27 -9.98
N TRP A 229 0.08 5.05 -10.48
CA TRP A 229 -0.89 6.13 -10.69
C TRP A 229 -1.42 6.70 -9.38
N GLN A 230 -1.57 5.89 -8.33
CA GLN A 230 -1.90 6.41 -7.00
C GLN A 230 -0.79 7.32 -6.45
N CYS A 231 0.49 6.96 -6.62
CA CYS A 231 1.62 7.83 -6.29
C CYS A 231 1.54 9.15 -7.06
N ARG A 232 1.44 9.08 -8.39
CA ARG A 232 1.39 10.26 -9.27
C ARG A 232 0.21 11.17 -8.95
N TYR A 233 -0.96 10.58 -8.66
CA TYR A 233 -2.16 11.32 -8.23
C TYR A 233 -1.90 12.13 -6.95
N GLY A 234 -1.15 11.57 -6.01
CA GLY A 234 -0.75 12.22 -4.75
C GLY A 234 0.52 13.08 -4.83
N GLY A 235 1.03 13.37 -6.03
CA GLY A 235 2.26 14.16 -6.21
C GLY A 235 3.55 13.43 -5.80
N VAL A 236 3.50 12.12 -5.54
CA VAL A 236 4.71 11.29 -5.44
C VAL A 236 5.16 10.97 -6.86
N GLU A 237 6.34 11.45 -7.21
CA GLU A 237 6.88 11.39 -8.56
C GLU A 237 7.39 9.99 -8.87
N VAL A 238 6.82 9.38 -9.91
CA VAL A 238 7.27 8.09 -10.43
C VAL A 238 7.69 8.30 -11.89
N PRO A 239 8.96 8.65 -12.17
CA PRO A 239 9.47 8.76 -13.54
C PRO A 239 9.38 7.41 -14.26
N ASP A 240 9.09 7.41 -15.56
CA ASP A 240 9.00 6.17 -16.34
C ASP A 240 10.31 5.37 -16.35
N ALA A 241 11.47 6.05 -16.23
CA ALA A 241 12.78 5.39 -16.10
C ALA A 241 12.91 4.59 -14.80
N LEU A 242 12.19 4.98 -13.73
CA LEU A 242 12.24 4.30 -12.44
C LEU A 242 11.16 3.22 -12.30
N TRP A 243 10.36 2.95 -13.33
CA TRP A 243 9.33 1.92 -13.34
C TRP A 243 9.63 0.88 -14.41
N THR A 244 10.10 -0.29 -13.97
CA THR A 244 10.61 -1.34 -14.85
C THR A 244 10.07 -2.72 -14.49
N HIS A 245 10.03 -3.61 -15.49
CA HIS A 245 9.76 -5.03 -15.35
C HIS A 245 10.95 -5.86 -15.84
N CYS A 246 11.25 -6.95 -15.16
CA CYS A 246 12.22 -7.95 -15.61
C CYS A 246 11.68 -9.37 -15.48
N THR A 247 11.90 -10.21 -16.50
CA THR A 247 11.56 -11.63 -16.46
C THR A 247 12.71 -12.46 -15.89
N THR A 248 12.42 -13.43 -15.01
CA THR A 248 13.40 -14.39 -14.48
C THR A 248 12.82 -15.80 -14.42
N GLY A 249 13.63 -16.82 -14.76
CA GLY A 249 13.22 -18.23 -14.76
C GLY A 249 12.11 -18.62 -15.73
N LYS A 250 11.92 -17.87 -16.83
CA LYS A 250 10.99 -18.24 -17.92
C LYS A 250 11.31 -19.64 -18.46
N GLY A 251 10.30 -20.48 -18.60
CA GLY A 251 10.44 -21.85 -19.09
C GLY A 251 11.07 -22.83 -18.10
N GLN A 252 11.43 -22.39 -16.88
CA GLN A 252 11.90 -23.26 -15.81
C GLN A 252 10.73 -23.74 -14.95
N LYS A 253 10.95 -24.71 -14.06
CA LYS A 253 10.00 -25.00 -12.98
C LYS A 253 10.02 -23.88 -11.95
N TYR A 254 8.89 -23.65 -11.26
CA TYR A 254 8.87 -22.71 -10.12
C TYR A 254 9.93 -23.06 -9.06
N SER A 255 10.17 -24.35 -8.79
CA SER A 255 11.22 -24.81 -7.86
C SER A 255 12.64 -24.42 -8.31
N ASP A 256 12.84 -24.25 -9.61
CA ASP A 256 14.14 -23.99 -10.24
C ASP A 256 14.28 -22.50 -10.59
N ASN A 257 13.39 -21.67 -10.05
CA ASN A 257 13.38 -20.22 -10.17
C ASN A 257 13.28 -19.58 -8.77
N GLN A 258 14.37 -19.68 -8.01
CA GLN A 258 14.48 -19.18 -6.63
C GLN A 258 15.50 -18.06 -6.55
N ALA A 259 15.74 -17.50 -5.37
CA ALA A 259 16.67 -16.39 -5.21
C ALA A 259 18.09 -16.78 -5.66
N GLU A 260 18.54 -17.98 -5.30
CA GLU A 260 19.83 -18.57 -5.69
C GLU A 260 19.96 -18.81 -7.21
N HIS A 261 18.84 -18.99 -7.92
CA HIS A 261 18.81 -19.14 -9.38
C HIS A 261 18.85 -17.75 -10.05
N MET A 262 17.96 -16.84 -9.61
CA MET A 262 17.86 -15.47 -10.11
C MET A 262 19.19 -14.70 -10.03
N VAL A 263 19.95 -14.85 -8.94
CA VAL A 263 21.25 -14.15 -8.81
C VAL A 263 22.32 -14.63 -9.79
N GLN A 264 22.15 -15.80 -10.40
CA GLN A 264 23.02 -16.32 -11.46
C GLN A 264 22.60 -15.85 -12.86
N GLU A 265 21.38 -15.32 -13.01
CA GLU A 265 20.88 -14.80 -14.28
C GLU A 265 21.50 -13.42 -14.57
N ALA A 266 22.65 -13.42 -15.25
CA ALA A 266 23.41 -12.21 -15.54
C ALA A 266 22.59 -11.09 -16.21
N PRO A 267 21.69 -11.36 -17.19
CA PRO A 267 20.85 -10.31 -17.77
C PRO A 267 19.91 -9.66 -16.74
N PHE A 268 19.25 -10.46 -15.90
CA PHE A 268 18.34 -9.98 -14.86
C PHE A 268 19.08 -9.12 -13.83
N MET A 269 20.21 -9.62 -13.31
CA MET A 269 21.00 -8.90 -12.33
C MET A 269 21.65 -7.64 -12.88
N THR A 270 21.96 -7.61 -14.18
CA THR A 270 22.45 -6.40 -14.86
C THR A 270 21.34 -5.35 -14.93
N ALA A 271 20.13 -5.73 -15.37
CA ALA A 271 18.99 -4.82 -15.42
C ALA A 271 18.63 -4.26 -14.04
N PHE A 272 18.64 -5.09 -12.99
CA PHE A 272 18.43 -4.65 -11.62
C PHE A 272 19.46 -3.62 -11.17
N LYS A 273 20.76 -3.87 -11.39
CA LYS A 273 21.82 -2.93 -11.01
C LYS A 273 21.74 -1.61 -11.79
N SER A 274 21.41 -1.66 -13.08
CA SER A 274 21.18 -0.46 -13.87
C SER A 274 20.01 0.36 -13.32
N TRP A 275 18.90 -0.27 -12.96
CA TRP A 275 17.77 0.41 -12.33
C TRP A 275 18.14 1.04 -10.98
N VAL A 276 18.92 0.35 -10.14
CA VAL A 276 19.43 0.93 -8.87
C VAL A 276 20.31 2.15 -9.13
N GLN A 277 21.17 2.10 -10.16
CA GLN A 277 22.01 3.23 -10.55
C GLN A 277 21.18 4.42 -11.03
N GLU A 278 20.18 4.20 -11.90
CA GLU A 278 19.27 5.23 -12.38
C GLU A 278 18.46 5.85 -11.23
N PHE A 279 17.95 5.02 -10.32
CA PHE A 279 17.28 5.47 -9.10
C PHE A 279 18.18 6.38 -8.27
N THR A 280 19.43 5.95 -8.03
CA THR A 280 20.40 6.69 -7.23
C THR A 280 20.71 8.05 -7.85
N LEU A 281 20.99 8.08 -9.16
CA LEU A 281 21.29 9.31 -9.89
C LEU A 281 20.11 10.27 -9.87
N PHE A 282 18.90 9.78 -10.15
CA PHE A 282 17.70 10.60 -10.15
C PHE A 282 17.43 11.24 -8.78
N VAL A 283 17.48 10.44 -7.70
CA VAL A 283 17.23 10.93 -6.34
C VAL A 283 18.30 11.94 -5.90
N ALA A 284 19.57 11.68 -6.23
CA ALA A 284 20.67 12.59 -5.93
C ALA A 284 20.54 13.93 -6.67
N GLU A 285 20.21 13.89 -7.96
CA GLU A 285 20.04 15.08 -8.81
C GLU A 285 18.85 15.94 -8.36
N LYS A 286 17.72 15.30 -8.04
CA LYS A 286 16.51 15.98 -7.57
C LYS A 286 16.72 16.67 -6.22
N GLY A 287 17.47 16.05 -5.32
CA GLY A 287 17.70 16.58 -3.98
C GLY A 287 16.70 16.09 -2.94
N LYS A 288 16.90 16.53 -1.70
CA LYS A 288 16.08 16.16 -0.54
C LYS A 288 14.72 16.89 -0.58
N VAL A 289 13.71 16.21 -0.09
CA VAL A 289 12.32 16.68 -0.09
C VAL A 289 12.01 17.33 1.24
N SER A 290 11.48 18.55 1.20
CA SER A 290 10.96 19.19 2.41
C SER A 290 9.63 18.56 2.78
N PRO A 291 9.44 18.20 4.05
CA PRO A 291 8.19 17.59 4.46
C PRO A 291 7.05 18.63 4.45
N ASN A 292 5.82 18.17 4.34
CA ASN A 292 4.65 19.04 4.38
C ASN A 292 4.34 19.50 5.83
N LYS A 293 3.27 20.30 5.96
CA LYS A 293 2.77 20.79 7.25
C LYS A 293 2.27 19.66 8.18
N TYR A 294 1.62 18.64 7.61
CA TYR A 294 0.94 17.57 8.36
C TYR A 294 1.77 16.28 8.31
N ARG A 295 2.83 16.26 9.13
CA ARG A 295 3.75 15.13 9.25
C ARG A 295 3.05 13.89 9.79
N ALA A 296 3.42 12.73 9.27
CA ALA A 296 3.15 11.45 9.92
C ALA A 296 4.22 11.14 10.97
N TYR A 297 5.46 11.60 10.77
CA TYR A 297 6.49 11.55 11.78
C TYR A 297 6.09 12.36 13.03
N GLY A 298 6.16 11.72 14.19
CA GLY A 298 5.75 12.32 15.47
C GLY A 298 4.23 12.37 15.67
N TYR A 299 3.43 11.84 14.75
CA TYR A 299 1.99 11.72 14.95
C TYR A 299 1.69 10.57 15.93
N GLU A 300 0.98 10.89 16.99
CA GLU A 300 0.39 9.90 17.90
C GLU A 300 -1.13 9.90 17.70
N ARG A 301 -1.70 8.73 17.38
CA ARG A 301 -3.16 8.61 17.22
C ARG A 301 -3.83 8.97 18.55
N PRO A 302 -4.76 9.95 18.58
CA PRO A 302 -5.49 10.28 19.80
C PRO A 302 -6.31 9.09 20.29
N GLN A 303 -6.03 8.61 21.50
CA GLN A 303 -6.89 7.65 22.18
C GLN A 303 -8.00 8.40 22.91
N ASN A 304 -9.20 8.43 22.33
CA ASN A 304 -10.35 9.10 22.96
C ASN A 304 -11.49 8.10 23.15
N LEU A 305 -11.50 7.46 24.32
CA LEU A 305 -12.51 6.46 24.72
C LEU A 305 -13.96 6.98 24.59
N TYR A 306 -14.18 8.28 24.80
CA TYR A 306 -15.51 8.86 24.64
C TYR A 306 -15.96 8.91 23.18
N LYS A 307 -15.06 9.30 22.27
CA LYS A 307 -15.34 9.31 20.83
C LYS A 307 -15.57 7.88 20.30
N GLU A 308 -14.76 6.92 20.73
CA GLU A 308 -14.95 5.50 20.39
C GLU A 308 -16.29 4.95 20.90
N LEU A 309 -16.67 5.28 22.15
CA LEU A 309 -17.98 4.93 22.70
C LEU A 309 -19.13 5.52 21.87
N LYS A 310 -19.00 6.77 21.41
CA LYS A 310 -20.02 7.41 20.56
C LYS A 310 -20.19 6.65 19.24
N THR A 311 -19.10 6.21 18.63
CA THR A 311 -19.12 5.36 17.42
C THR A 311 -19.83 4.04 17.69
N GLY A 312 -19.51 3.37 18.82
CA GLY A 312 -20.18 2.13 19.22
C GLY A 312 -21.69 2.29 19.47
N ILE A 313 -22.11 3.41 20.10
CA ILE A 313 -23.53 3.73 20.29
C ILE A 313 -24.22 3.94 18.94
N ARG A 314 -23.57 4.65 18.00
CA ARG A 314 -24.10 4.86 16.65
C ARG A 314 -24.30 3.52 15.94
N GLU A 315 -23.30 2.66 15.94
CA GLU A 315 -23.37 1.34 15.32
C GLU A 315 -24.52 0.51 15.91
N TRP A 316 -24.63 0.48 17.23
CA TRP A 316 -25.73 -0.21 17.92
C TRP A 316 -27.09 0.33 17.49
N ARG A 317 -27.28 1.65 17.40
CA ARG A 317 -28.55 2.24 16.94
C ARG A 317 -28.90 1.84 15.51
N LEU A 318 -27.92 1.86 14.60
CA LEU A 318 -28.12 1.46 13.20
C LEU A 318 -28.58 -0.01 13.08
N ARG A 319 -28.01 -0.91 13.90
CA ARG A 319 -28.42 -2.33 13.94
C ARG A 319 -29.91 -2.52 14.28
N PHE A 320 -30.51 -1.60 15.03
CA PHE A 320 -31.94 -1.61 15.38
C PHE A 320 -32.81 -0.71 14.49
N GLY A 321 -32.28 -0.25 13.36
CA GLY A 321 -33.02 0.61 12.43
C GLY A 321 -33.32 1.99 12.98
N LEU A 322 -32.45 2.51 13.85
CA LEU A 322 -32.54 3.86 14.42
C LEU A 322 -31.48 4.75 13.77
N GLU A 323 -31.72 5.14 12.53
CA GLU A 323 -30.79 5.95 11.75
C GLU A 323 -30.79 7.42 12.22
N PRO A 324 -29.65 8.13 12.13
CA PRO A 324 -29.65 9.58 12.30
C PRO A 324 -30.55 10.25 11.26
N GLN A 325 -31.25 11.33 11.65
CA GLN A 325 -32.11 12.07 10.73
C GLN A 325 -31.29 12.75 9.62
N ASN A 326 -31.83 12.77 8.40
CA ASN A 326 -31.21 13.31 7.19
C ASN A 326 -29.84 12.70 6.87
N SER A 327 -29.61 11.44 7.27
CA SER A 327 -28.36 10.73 7.01
C SER A 327 -28.47 9.78 5.81
N SER A 328 -27.31 9.40 5.24
CA SER A 328 -27.26 8.41 4.16
C SER A 328 -27.91 7.07 4.56
N PRO A 329 -27.68 6.49 5.76
CA PRO A 329 -28.39 5.29 6.19
C PRO A 329 -29.93 5.44 6.20
N GLN A 330 -30.46 6.59 6.65
CA GLN A 330 -31.91 6.83 6.61
C GLN A 330 -32.42 6.85 5.17
N ILE A 331 -31.75 7.58 4.28
CA ILE A 331 -32.13 7.69 2.87
C ILE A 331 -32.09 6.31 2.20
N GLN A 332 -31.05 5.51 2.44
CA GLN A 332 -30.92 4.17 1.88
C GLN A 332 -32.05 3.23 2.34
N LYS A 333 -32.46 3.34 3.60
CA LYS A 333 -33.60 2.61 4.14
C LYS A 333 -34.93 3.07 3.54
N ASP A 334 -35.16 4.37 3.46
CA ASP A 334 -36.40 4.94 2.90
C ASP A 334 -36.56 4.56 1.41
N LEU A 335 -35.44 4.42 0.69
CA LEU A 335 -35.39 3.92 -0.69
C LEU A 335 -35.43 2.38 -0.79
N GLY A 336 -35.35 1.66 0.32
CA GLY A 336 -35.33 0.20 0.34
C GLY A 336 -34.10 -0.43 -0.32
N LEU A 337 -32.95 0.26 -0.32
CA LEU A 337 -31.73 -0.19 -0.99
C LEU A 337 -31.08 -1.38 -0.28
N ASN A 338 -31.11 -1.38 1.05
CA ASN A 338 -30.45 -2.39 1.88
C ASN A 338 -31.38 -2.94 2.98
N LYS A 339 -31.09 -4.15 3.45
CA LYS A 339 -31.78 -4.80 4.59
C LYS A 339 -30.83 -4.92 5.79
N ASP A 340 -30.36 -3.78 6.28
CA ASP A 340 -29.24 -3.70 7.23
C ASP A 340 -29.64 -3.85 8.70
N VAL A 341 -30.94 -3.80 9.03
CA VAL A 341 -31.42 -4.02 10.40
C VAL A 341 -31.15 -5.48 10.79
N THR A 342 -30.28 -5.69 11.78
CA THR A 342 -29.86 -7.03 12.19
C THR A 342 -29.40 -7.05 13.65
N THR A 343 -29.77 -8.11 14.37
CA THR A 343 -29.18 -8.42 15.68
C THR A 343 -27.93 -9.28 15.57
N SER A 344 -27.61 -9.77 14.36
CA SER A 344 -26.53 -10.71 14.07
C SER A 344 -25.65 -10.18 12.92
N PRO A 345 -24.85 -9.11 13.15
CA PRO A 345 -24.04 -8.48 12.10
C PRO A 345 -22.93 -9.38 11.54
N HIS A 346 -22.58 -10.45 12.25
CA HIS A 346 -21.55 -11.41 11.84
C HIS A 346 -22.06 -12.51 10.92
N LYS A 347 -23.39 -12.65 10.75
CA LYS A 347 -23.94 -13.61 9.78
C LYS A 347 -23.65 -13.14 8.37
N SER A 348 -23.11 -14.02 7.54
CA SER A 348 -22.86 -13.75 6.14
C SER A 348 -24.17 -13.55 5.37
N GLU A 349 -24.11 -12.81 4.25
CA GLU A 349 -25.27 -12.66 3.36
C GLU A 349 -25.76 -14.00 2.80
N GLY A 350 -24.83 -14.96 2.61
CA GLY A 350 -25.17 -16.31 2.19
C GLY A 350 -25.96 -17.12 3.23
N GLU A 351 -25.75 -16.87 4.52
CA GLU A 351 -26.56 -17.47 5.60
C GLU A 351 -27.92 -16.79 5.68
N LYS A 352 -27.97 -15.45 5.67
CA LYS A 352 -29.23 -14.69 5.71
C LYS A 352 -30.16 -15.06 4.54
N LEU A 353 -29.61 -15.29 3.35
CA LEU A 353 -30.38 -15.69 2.17
C LEU A 353 -31.03 -17.08 2.29
N ARG A 354 -30.51 -17.94 3.17
CA ARG A 354 -30.96 -19.32 3.35
C ARG A 354 -31.91 -19.49 4.55
N GLU A 355 -32.18 -18.42 5.29
CA GLU A 355 -33.22 -18.32 6.32
C GLU A 355 -34.54 -17.86 5.69
#